data_AF-A0A1Z8LU22-F1
#
_entry.id   AF-A0A1Z8LU22-F1
#
_cell.length_a   1.000
_cell.length_b   1.000
_cell.length_c   1.000
_cell.angle_alpha   90.00
_cell.angle_beta   90.00
_cell.angle_gamma   90.00
#
_symmetry.space_group_name_H-M   'P 1'
#
loop_
_entity.id
_entity.type
_entity.pdbx_description
1 polymer ?
#
loop_
_entity_poly.entity_id
_entity_poly.type
_entity_poly.pdbx_seq_one_letter_code
_entity_poly.pdbx_strand_id
1 'polypeptide(L)' 'VPHRIAAPCAMIGTSNFFELAVAVAISLFGLNSGATLVTVVGVLVEVPVMLSLVAFANKTKTRFSTK' A
#
# COMPACT_ATOMS: atom_id res chain seq x y z
N VAL A 1 10.63 20.21 -1.48
CA VAL A 1 9.82 19.58 -2.55
C VAL A 1 8.34 19.85 -2.29
N PRO A 2 7.58 20.33 -3.29
CA PRO A 2 6.14 20.58 -3.13
C PRO A 2 5.39 19.31 -2.73
N HIS A 3 4.34 19.45 -1.92
CA HIS A 3 3.52 18.33 -1.43
C HIS A 3 3.03 17.42 -2.58
N ARG A 4 2.61 18.03 -3.70
CA ARG A 4 2.10 17.35 -4.90
C ARG A 4 3.11 16.42 -5.58
N ILE A 5 4.39 16.54 -5.25
CA ILE A 5 5.47 15.67 -5.73
C ILE A 5 5.90 14.73 -4.60
N ALA A 6 6.17 15.29 -3.41
CA ALA A 6 6.70 14.56 -2.27
C ALA A 6 5.77 13.43 -1.78
N ALA A 7 4.47 13.71 -1.64
CA ALA A 7 3.50 12.74 -1.13
C ALA A 7 3.31 11.53 -2.05
N PRO A 8 3.00 11.69 -3.36
CA PRO A 8 2.89 10.55 -4.26
C PRO A 8 4.22 9.81 -4.46
N CYS A 9 5.37 10.50 -4.54
CA CYS A 9 6.66 9.83 -4.62
C CYS A 9 6.96 8.98 -3.38
N ALA A 10 6.64 9.47 -2.18
CA ALA A 10 6.82 8.71 -0.95
C ALA A 10 5.91 7.47 -0.92
N MET A 11 4.64 7.61 -1.31
CA MET A 11 3.71 6.48 -1.37
C MET A 11 4.20 5.42 -2.35
N ILE A 12 4.51 5.79 -3.59
CA ILE A 12 5.01 4.85 -4.62
C ILE A 12 6.32 4.17 -4.17
N GLY A 13 7.24 4.92 -3.56
CA GLY A 13 8.51 4.35 -3.07
C GLY A 13 8.35 3.36 -1.92
N THR A 14 7.25 3.44 -1.15
CA THR A 14 6.95 2.53 -0.05
C THR A 14 5.95 1.43 -0.41
N SER A 15 5.18 1.58 -1.49
CA SER A 15 4.13 0.64 -1.90
C SER A 15 4.74 -0.65 -2.46
N ASN A 16 4.15 -1.79 -2.10
CA ASN A 16 4.45 -3.10 -2.68
C ASN A 16 3.26 -3.57 -3.54
N PHE A 17 3.46 -4.60 -4.37
CA PHE A 17 2.40 -5.18 -5.20
C PHE A 17 1.81 -6.42 -4.54
N PHE A 18 0.87 -6.22 -3.64
CA PHE A 18 0.29 -7.31 -2.89
C PHE A 18 -0.62 -8.19 -3.77
N GLU A 19 -1.35 -7.61 -4.73
CA GLU A 19 -2.16 -8.39 -5.65
C GLU A 19 -1.33 -9.43 -6.43
N LEU A 20 -0.09 -9.08 -6.81
CA LEU A 20 0.85 -10.03 -7.41
C LEU A 20 1.29 -11.10 -6.39
N ALA A 21 1.53 -10.72 -5.13
CA ALA A 21 1.90 -11.66 -4.07
C ALA A 21 0.80 -12.70 -3.80
N VAL A 22 -0.47 -12.31 -3.84
CA VAL A 22 -1.61 -13.24 -3.74
C VAL A 22 -1.65 -14.20 -4.92
N ALA A 23 -1.49 -13.69 -6.14
CA ALA A 23 -1.48 -14.53 -7.34
C ALA A 23 -0.38 -15.60 -7.24
N VAL A 24 0.84 -15.21 -6.87
CA VAL A 24 1.97 -16.13 -6.70
C VAL A 24 1.71 -17.13 -5.57
N ALA A 25 1.16 -16.69 -4.43
CA ALA A 25 0.86 -17.58 -3.31
C ALA A 25 -0.18 -18.65 -3.67
N ILE A 26 -1.25 -18.26 -4.37
CA ILE A 26 -2.26 -19.19 -4.87
C ILE A 26 -1.63 -20.17 -5.88
N SER A 27 -0.81 -19.68 -6.81
CA SER A 27 -0.17 -20.51 -7.84
C SER A 27 0.81 -21.54 -7.28
N LEU A 28 1.55 -21.20 -6.21
CA LEU A 28 2.58 -22.08 -5.65
C LEU A 28 2.05 -23.00 -4.54
N PHE A 29 1.17 -22.50 -3.67
CA PHE A 29 0.74 -23.21 -2.46
C PHE A 29 -0.71 -23.68 -2.49
N GLY A 30 -1.51 -23.24 -3.48
CA GLY A 30 -2.93 -23.56 -3.59
C GLY A 30 -3.79 -22.87 -2.52
N LEU A 31 -5.12 -22.96 -2.67
CA LEU A 31 -6.08 -22.22 -1.83
C LEU A 31 -6.19 -22.74 -0.38
N ASN A 32 -5.84 -24.00 -0.14
CA ASN A 32 -5.97 -24.62 1.19
C ASN A 32 -4.72 -24.43 2.08
N SER A 33 -3.68 -23.78 1.56
CA SER A 33 -2.47 -23.51 2.33
C SER A 33 -2.62 -22.27 3.23
N GLY A 34 -2.10 -22.36 4.45
CA GLY A 34 -2.07 -21.21 5.37
C GLY A 34 -1.29 -20.01 4.81
N ALA A 35 -0.32 -20.25 3.91
CA ALA A 35 0.42 -19.18 3.23
C ALA A 35 -0.51 -18.30 2.38
N THR A 36 -1.42 -18.92 1.63
CA THR A 36 -2.38 -18.22 0.78
C THR A 36 -3.37 -17.40 1.60
N LEU A 37 -3.87 -17.96 2.71
CA LEU A 37 -4.77 -17.24 3.62
C LEU A 37 -4.14 -15.97 4.18
N VAL A 38 -2.88 -16.06 4.65
CA VAL A 38 -2.16 -14.90 5.19
C VAL A 38 -1.96 -13.83 4.13
N THR A 39 -1.64 -14.21 2.89
CA THR A 39 -1.53 -13.23 1.80
C THR A 39 -2.88 -12.56 1.51
N VAL A 40 -3.99 -13.29 1.35
CA VAL A 40 -5.29 -12.66 1.08
C VAL A 40 -5.71 -11.70 2.21
N VAL A 41 -5.47 -12.07 3.47
CA VAL A 41 -5.70 -11.18 4.61
C VAL A 41 -4.80 -9.93 4.55
N GLY A 42 -3.56 -10.07 4.08
CA GLY A 42 -2.68 -8.93 3.88
C GLY A 42 -3.19 -7.92 2.84
N VAL A 43 -3.81 -8.34 1.73
CA VAL A 43 -4.49 -7.42 0.79
C VAL A 43 -5.61 -6.65 1.48
N LEU A 44 -6.43 -7.37 2.26
CA LEU A 44 -7.57 -6.77 2.96
C LEU A 44 -7.13 -5.67 3.94
N VAL A 45 -5.91 -5.78 4.50
CA VAL A 45 -5.31 -4.76 5.37
C VAL A 45 -4.60 -3.67 4.58
N GLU A 46 -3.94 -4.02 3.47
CA GLU A 46 -3.15 -3.08 2.69
C GLU A 46 -3.98 -1.92 2.14
N VAL A 47 -5.12 -2.21 1.50
CA VAL A 47 -5.97 -1.18 0.89
C VAL A 47 -6.44 -0.11 1.91
N PRO A 48 -7.00 -0.48 3.09
CA PRO A 48 -7.36 0.52 4.09
C PRO A 48 -6.15 1.25 4.69
N VAL A 49 -4.99 0.61 4.82
CA VAL A 49 -3.76 1.28 5.25
C VAL A 49 -3.29 2.31 4.22
N MET A 50 -3.32 1.99 2.93
CA MET A 50 -3.01 2.93 1.85
C MET A 50 -3.93 4.15 1.86
N LEU A 51 -5.25 3.94 1.97
CA LEU A 51 -6.21 5.04 2.07
C LEU A 51 -5.99 5.91 3.32
N SER A 52 -5.63 5.28 4.44
CA SER A 52 -5.29 5.99 5.68
C SER A 52 -4.03 6.84 5.53
N LEU A 53 -3.00 6.33 4.83
CA LEU A 53 -1.78 7.08 4.52
C LEU A 53 -2.06 8.26 3.59
N VAL A 54 -2.93 8.10 2.58
CA VAL A 54 -3.39 9.21 1.73
C VAL A 54 -4.10 10.27 2.56
N ALA A 55 -4.99 9.87 3.47
CA ALA A 55 -5.67 10.80 4.37
C ALA A 55 -4.68 11.55 5.28
N PHE A 56 -3.67 10.85 5.80
CA PHE A 56 -2.60 11.44 6.61
C PHE A 56 -1.72 12.42 5.82
N ALA A 57 -1.32 12.05 4.59
CA ALA A 57 -0.57 12.92 3.69
C ALA A 57 -1.36 14.19 3.37
N ASN A 58 -2.67 14.08 3.09
CA ASN A 58 -3.52 15.23 2.84
C ASN A 58 -3.67 16.13 4.08
N LYS A 59 -3.77 15.57 5.28
CA LYS A 59 -3.79 16.35 6.54
C LYS A 59 -2.49 17.09 6.82
N THR A 60 -1.35 16.59 6.34
CA THR A 60 -0.02 17.18 6.55
C THR A 60 0.40 18.15 5.46
N LYS A 61 -0.49 18.48 4.50
CA LYS A 61 -0.25 19.46 3.42
C LYS A 61 0.35 20.79 3.90
N THR A 62 -0.09 21.29 5.04
CA THR A 62 0.36 22.56 5.62
C THR A 62 1.83 22.57 6.05
N ARG A 63 2.46 21.39 6.16
CA ARG A 63 3.88 21.26 6.52
C ARG A 63 4.84 21.32 5.33
N PHE A 64 4.32 21.36 4.11
CA PHE A 64 5.13 21.41 2.90
C PHE A 64 5.21 22.84 2.37
N SER A 65 6.41 23.23 1.93
CA SER A 65 6.63 24.56 1.36
C SER A 65 5.80 24.74 0.09
N THR A 66 5.02 25.84 0.05
CA THR A 66 4.11 26.22 -1.04
C THR A 66 4.81 26.97 -2.18
N LYS A 67 6.13 27.15 -2.12
CA LYS A 67 6.92 27.82 -3.16
C LYS A 67 7.42 26.85 -4.20
#